data_AF-A0A9D6CVC4-F1
#
_entry.id   AF-A0A9D6CVC4-F1
#
_cell.length_a   1.000
_cell.length_b   1.000
_cell.length_c   1.000
_cell.angle_alpha   90.00
_cell.angle_beta   90.00
_cell.angle_gamma   90.00
#
_symmetry.space_group_name_H-M   'P 1'
#
loop_
_entity.id
_entity.type
_entity.pdbx_description
1 polymer ?
#
loop_
_entity_poly.entity_id
_entity_poly.type
_entity_poly.pdbx_seq_one_letter_code
_entity_poly.pdbx_strand_id
1 'polypeptide(L)'
;MGRANVSTTHDRITLVNALADLSQGFQKTQAKDFLEGLSRDELSYIADFFGASVLDPDLKPGETRAAAALCVERFQRGYSDASASCACMHKMILLLEFLSLSQLPGAFATYGGRA
;
A
#
# COMPACT_ATOMS: atom_id res chain seq x y z
N MET A 1 -23.02 -21.15 16.58
CA MET A 1 -22.28 -19.86 16.47
C MET A 1 -20.79 -20.13 16.57
N GLY A 2 -19.93 -19.63 15.66
CA GLY A 2 -18.47 -19.62 15.94
C GLY A 2 -17.46 -19.70 14.78
N ARG A 3 -17.85 -19.78 13.50
CA ARG A 3 -16.87 -20.04 12.40
C ARG A 3 -16.43 -18.81 11.59
N ALA A 4 -17.02 -17.64 11.80
CA ALA A 4 -16.75 -16.46 10.95
C ALA A 4 -15.52 -15.61 11.37
N ASN A 5 -15.03 -15.75 12.61
CA ASN A 5 -13.95 -14.87 13.11
C ASN A 5 -12.52 -15.39 12.88
N VAL A 6 -12.34 -16.69 12.63
CA VAL A 6 -10.99 -17.28 12.49
C VAL A 6 -10.41 -17.03 11.10
N SER A 7 -11.20 -17.18 10.02
CA SER A 7 -10.74 -16.86 8.67
C SER A 7 -10.41 -15.38 8.50
N THR A 8 -11.27 -14.48 8.99
CA THR A 8 -11.05 -13.03 8.83
C THR A 8 -9.82 -12.52 9.58
N THR A 9 -9.52 -13.12 10.74
CA THR A 9 -8.33 -12.78 11.52
C THR A 9 -7.07 -13.33 10.87
N HIS A 10 -7.10 -14.57 10.38
CA HIS A 10 -5.98 -15.15 9.65
C HIS A 10 -5.68 -14.37 8.37
N ASP A 11 -6.71 -13.99 7.61
CA ASP A 11 -6.58 -13.18 6.40
C ASP A 11 -5.91 -11.83 6.71
N ARG A 12 -6.32 -11.18 7.81
CA ARG A 12 -5.74 -9.90 8.24
C ARG A 12 -4.26 -10.04 8.60
N ILE A 13 -3.89 -11.05 9.37
CA ILE A 13 -2.49 -11.29 9.76
C ILE A 13 -1.63 -11.56 8.52
N THR A 14 -2.14 -12.34 7.57
CA THR A 14 -1.48 -12.60 6.29
C THR A 14 -1.26 -11.30 5.51
N LEU A 15 -2.28 -10.44 5.41
CA LEU A 15 -2.19 -9.13 4.74
C LEU A 15 -1.15 -8.22 5.38
N VAL A 16 -1.16 -8.10 6.71
CA VAL A 16 -0.18 -7.29 7.45
C VAL A 16 1.24 -7.77 7.18
N ASN A 17 1.50 -9.08 7.26
CA ASN A 17 2.83 -9.62 7.02
C ASN A 17 3.28 -9.41 5.57
N ALA A 18 2.40 -9.68 4.59
CA ALA A 18 2.72 -9.49 3.18
C ALA A 18 3.02 -8.03 2.83
N LEU A 19 2.26 -7.07 3.38
CA LEU A 19 2.52 -5.65 3.20
C LEU A 19 3.80 -5.22 3.94
N ALA A 20 4.03 -5.71 5.15
CA ALA A 20 5.27 -5.44 5.88
C ALA A 20 6.52 -5.98 5.16
N ASP A 21 6.40 -7.08 4.42
CA ASP A 21 7.51 -7.62 3.59
C ASP A 21 7.89 -6.71 2.42
N LEU A 22 7.01 -5.77 2.01
CA LEU A 22 7.34 -4.74 1.02
C LEU A 22 8.31 -3.69 1.56
N SER A 23 8.40 -3.53 2.88
CA SER A 23 9.30 -2.56 3.53
C SER A 23 10.62 -3.22 3.97
N GLN A 24 11.72 -2.48 3.88
CA GLN A 24 13.09 -3.01 4.08
C GLN A 24 13.72 -2.54 5.39
N GLY A 25 14.54 -3.40 6.00
CA GLY A 25 15.38 -3.05 7.15
C GLY A 25 14.62 -2.59 8.40
N PHE A 26 15.13 -1.57 9.08
CA PHE A 26 14.54 -1.04 10.33
C PHE A 26 13.11 -0.49 10.17
N GLN A 27 12.71 -0.20 8.94
CA GLN A 27 11.41 0.35 8.62
C GLN A 27 10.32 -0.70 8.59
N LYS A 28 10.68 -1.98 8.41
CA LYS A 28 9.74 -3.09 8.42
C LYS A 28 8.96 -3.17 9.73
N THR A 29 9.62 -2.95 10.87
CA THR A 29 8.96 -2.96 12.18
C THR A 29 7.97 -1.81 12.30
N GLN A 30 8.38 -0.59 11.94
CA GLN A 30 7.52 0.59 12.01
C GLN A 30 6.33 0.52 11.05
N ALA A 31 6.56 0.04 9.83
CA ALA A 31 5.52 -0.20 8.84
C ALA A 31 4.56 -1.30 9.32
N LYS A 32 5.07 -2.37 9.94
CA LYS A 32 4.24 -3.43 10.53
C LYS A 32 3.37 -2.90 11.67
N ASP A 33 3.93 -2.13 12.60
CA ASP A 33 3.18 -1.53 13.72
C ASP A 33 2.05 -0.62 13.21
N PHE A 34 2.32 0.15 12.16
CA PHE A 34 1.30 0.95 11.47
C PHE A 34 0.19 0.07 10.87
N LEU A 35 0.55 -0.97 10.12
CA LEU A 35 -0.38 -1.88 9.46
C LEU A 35 -1.25 -2.67 10.45
N GLU A 36 -0.71 -3.04 11.62
CA GLU A 36 -1.45 -3.75 12.67
C GLU A 36 -2.62 -2.93 13.23
N GLY A 37 -2.49 -1.60 13.20
CA GLY A 37 -3.52 -0.63 13.59
C GLY A 37 -4.64 -0.43 12.56
N LEU A 38 -4.50 -0.97 11.35
CA LEU A 38 -5.47 -0.81 10.27
C LEU A 38 -6.57 -1.88 10.30
N SER A 39 -7.74 -1.48 9.84
CA SER A 39 -8.86 -2.35 9.53
C SER A 39 -8.59 -3.19 8.27
N ARG A 40 -9.36 -4.27 8.09
CA ARG A 40 -9.24 -5.14 6.91
C ARG A 40 -9.48 -4.39 5.60
N ASP A 41 -10.44 -3.47 5.59
CA ASP A 41 -10.81 -2.69 4.40
C ASP A 41 -9.71 -1.68 4.01
N GLU A 42 -9.01 -1.11 5.00
CA GLU A 42 -7.82 -0.27 4.78
C GLU A 42 -6.64 -1.08 4.26
N LEU A 43 -6.39 -2.27 4.84
CA LEU A 43 -5.35 -3.18 4.36
C LEU A 43 -5.60 -3.66 2.93
N SER A 44 -6.85 -4.01 2.61
CA SER A 44 -7.27 -4.36 1.25
C SER A 44 -7.01 -3.23 0.27
N TYR A 45 -7.36 -1.98 0.63
CA TYR A 45 -7.11 -0.83 -0.23
C TYR A 45 -5.62 -0.63 -0.55
N ILE A 46 -4.75 -0.80 0.45
CA ILE A 46 -3.29 -0.73 0.25
C ILE A 46 -2.83 -1.87 -0.67
N ALA A 47 -3.32 -3.10 -0.46
CA ALA A 47 -2.98 -4.25 -1.30
C ALA A 47 -3.47 -4.08 -2.75
N ASP A 48 -4.66 -3.53 -2.96
CA ASP A 48 -5.23 -3.26 -4.28
C ASP A 48 -4.38 -2.25 -5.05
N PHE A 49 -3.85 -1.22 -4.36
CA PHE A 49 -2.90 -0.29 -4.96
C PHE A 49 -1.64 -1.01 -5.47
N PHE A 50 -1.03 -1.88 -4.65
CA PHE A 50 0.16 -2.64 -5.10
C PHE A 50 -0.18 -3.63 -6.22
N GLY A 51 -1.35 -4.27 -6.18
CA GLY A 51 -1.84 -5.12 -7.25
C GLY A 51 -1.99 -4.37 -8.57
N ALA A 52 -2.59 -3.18 -8.54
CA ALA A 52 -2.70 -2.29 -9.70
C ALA A 52 -1.32 -1.81 -10.18
N SER A 53 -0.41 -1.49 -9.26
CA SER A 53 0.94 -1.00 -9.55
C SER A 53 1.84 -2.04 -10.22
N VAL A 54 1.57 -3.34 -10.04
CA VAL A 54 2.24 -4.42 -10.76
C VAL A 54 1.79 -4.47 -12.23
N LEU A 55 0.52 -4.15 -12.50
CA LEU A 55 -0.08 -4.22 -13.84
C LEU A 55 0.12 -2.92 -14.64
N ASP A 56 0.20 -1.79 -13.95
CA ASP A 56 0.39 -0.48 -14.55
C ASP A 56 1.79 0.06 -14.26
N PRO A 57 2.71 0.05 -15.26
CA PRO A 57 4.06 0.57 -15.08
C PRO A 57 4.11 2.09 -14.82
N ASP A 58 3.02 2.82 -15.05
CA ASP A 58 2.87 4.24 -14.72
C ASP A 58 2.44 4.47 -13.26
N LEU A 59 2.09 3.42 -12.52
CA LEU A 59 1.78 3.43 -11.08
C LEU A 59 3.00 3.05 -10.22
N LYS A 60 4.20 3.45 -10.63
CA LYS A 60 5.40 3.25 -9.80
C LYS A 60 5.45 4.33 -8.72
N PRO A 61 5.42 3.98 -7.41
CA PRO A 61 5.64 4.96 -6.36
C PRO A 61 7.06 5.52 -6.52
N GLY A 62 7.16 6.75 -7.00
CA GLY A 62 8.44 7.43 -7.15
C GLY A 62 9.04 7.75 -5.78
N GLU A 63 10.34 8.04 -5.74
CA GLU A 63 11.09 8.32 -4.50
C GLU A 63 10.61 9.58 -3.77
N THR A 64 9.88 10.46 -4.46
CA THR A 64 9.35 11.69 -3.86
C THR A 64 7.91 11.52 -3.44
N ARG A 65 7.54 12.16 -2.32
CA ARG A 65 6.16 12.26 -1.85
C ARG A 65 5.20 12.81 -2.93
N ALA A 66 5.68 13.72 -3.77
CA ALA A 66 4.90 14.26 -4.88
C ALA A 66 4.62 13.20 -5.97
N ALA A 67 5.61 12.37 -6.32
CA ALA A 67 5.42 11.27 -7.26
C ALA A 67 4.49 10.18 -6.70
N ALA A 68 4.62 9.86 -5.40
CA ALA A 68 3.69 8.97 -4.72
C ALA A 68 2.26 9.53 -4.73
N ALA A 69 2.07 10.82 -4.44
CA ALA A 69 0.76 11.47 -4.50
C ALA A 69 0.13 11.41 -5.90
N LEU A 70 0.90 11.69 -6.96
CA LEU A 70 0.42 11.59 -8.34
C LEU A 70 0.02 10.16 -8.73
N CYS A 71 0.79 9.17 -8.28
CA CYS A 71 0.48 7.75 -8.48
C CYS A 71 -0.83 7.37 -7.78
N VAL A 72 -1.00 7.78 -6.52
CA VAL A 72 -2.22 7.55 -5.75
C VAL A 72 -3.43 8.23 -6.41
N GLU A 73 -3.31 9.46 -6.89
CA GLU A 73 -4.40 10.14 -7.61
C GLU A 73 -4.81 9.42 -8.90
N ARG A 74 -3.84 8.87 -9.64
CA ARG A 74 -4.11 8.07 -10.84
C ARG A 74 -4.84 6.77 -10.50
N PHE A 75 -4.36 6.04 -9.51
CA PHE A 75 -5.04 4.85 -8.99
C PHE A 75 -6.47 5.18 -8.58
N GLN A 76 -6.68 6.28 -7.87
CA GLN A 76 -8.01 6.73 -7.49
C GLN A 76 -8.92 6.98 -8.69
N ARG A 77 -8.43 7.61 -9.75
CA ARG A 77 -9.26 7.89 -10.92
C ARG A 77 -9.80 6.61 -11.58
N GLY A 78 -9.02 5.53 -11.56
CA GLY A 78 -9.44 4.19 -12.02
C GLY A 78 -10.33 3.44 -11.02
N TYR A 79 -10.14 3.70 -9.72
CA TYR A 79 -10.94 3.10 -8.64
C TYR A 79 -12.32 3.77 -8.46
N SER A 80 -12.50 4.98 -9.00
CA SER A 80 -13.58 5.92 -8.65
C SER A 80 -14.93 5.71 -9.36
N ASP A 81 -15.14 4.66 -10.15
CA ASP A 81 -16.47 4.47 -10.77
C ASP A 81 -17.56 4.04 -9.76
N ALA A 82 -17.23 3.79 -8.48
CA ALA A 82 -18.20 3.28 -7.50
C ALA A 82 -18.33 4.04 -6.16
N SER A 83 -17.41 4.91 -5.73
CA SER A 83 -17.53 5.53 -4.40
C SER A 83 -16.69 6.82 -4.22
N ALA A 84 -17.15 7.92 -4.81
CA ALA A 84 -16.61 9.26 -4.57
C ALA A 84 -17.06 9.83 -3.20
N SER A 85 -16.66 9.18 -2.11
CA SER A 85 -16.97 9.59 -0.73
C SER A 85 -15.71 9.92 0.06
N CYS A 86 -15.82 10.82 1.04
CA CYS A 86 -14.82 11.20 2.05
C CYS A 86 -14.04 9.99 2.63
N ALA A 87 -14.65 8.80 2.66
CA ALA A 87 -14.00 7.54 3.06
C ALA A 87 -12.75 7.21 2.22
N CYS A 88 -12.73 7.53 0.93
CA CYS A 88 -11.57 7.30 0.06
C CYS A 88 -10.41 8.25 0.38
N MET A 89 -10.69 9.46 0.88
CA MET A 89 -9.65 10.43 1.24
C MET A 89 -8.81 9.93 2.42
N HIS A 90 -9.43 9.36 3.47
CA HIS A 90 -8.63 8.84 4.59
C HIS A 90 -7.76 7.66 4.13
N LYS A 91 -8.26 6.80 3.24
CA LYS A 91 -7.49 5.64 2.73
C LYS A 91 -6.28 6.08 1.90
N MET A 92 -6.37 7.20 1.17
CA MET A 92 -5.20 7.81 0.53
C MET A 92 -4.15 8.25 1.53
N ILE A 93 -4.58 8.90 2.61
CA ILE A 93 -3.65 9.39 3.64
C ILE A 93 -2.89 8.21 4.23
N LEU A 94 -3.59 7.11 4.53
CA LEU A 94 -2.98 5.89 5.04
C LEU A 94 -2.01 5.25 4.04
N LEU A 95 -2.37 5.23 2.75
CA LEU A 95 -1.49 4.71 1.70
C LEU A 95 -0.23 5.57 1.56
N LEU A 96 -0.34 6.90 1.57
CA LEU A 96 0.81 7.80 1.50
C LEU A 96 1.71 7.66 2.73
N GLU A 97 1.13 7.53 3.92
CA GLU A 97 1.86 7.26 5.16
C GLU A 97 2.62 5.94 5.05
N PHE A 98 1.94 4.87 4.60
CA PHE A 98 2.59 3.57 4.40
C PHE A 98 3.74 3.64 3.40
N LEU A 99 3.57 4.31 2.26
CA LEU A 99 4.63 4.49 1.27
C LEU A 99 5.83 5.27 1.84
N SER A 100 5.56 6.29 2.65
CA SER A 100 6.58 7.07 3.35
C SER A 100 7.33 6.23 4.39
N LEU A 101 6.60 5.45 5.20
CA LEU A 101 7.15 4.56 6.22
C LEU A 101 7.92 3.40 5.63
N SER A 102 7.55 2.96 4.43
CA SER A 102 8.23 1.84 3.78
C SER A 102 9.59 2.23 3.22
N GLN A 103 9.86 3.56 3.09
CA GLN A 103 10.85 4.17 2.18
C GLN A 103 11.20 3.18 1.11
N LEU A 104 10.19 2.78 0.31
CA LEU A 104 10.45 1.92 -0.83
C LEU A 104 11.56 2.66 -1.57
N PRO A 105 12.82 2.16 -1.55
CA PRO A 105 13.82 2.74 -2.44
C PRO A 105 13.14 2.68 -3.80
N GLY A 106 13.27 3.71 -4.63
CA GLY A 106 12.57 3.75 -5.92
C GLY A 106 13.05 2.60 -6.79
N ALA A 107 12.62 1.37 -6.49
CA ALA A 107 13.24 0.11 -6.84
C ALA A 107 12.67 -0.34 -8.19
N PHE A 108 12.77 0.59 -9.12
CA PHE A 108 13.54 0.34 -10.32
C PHE A 108 14.76 1.27 -10.30
N ALA A 109 15.50 1.29 -9.19
CA ALA A 109 16.86 1.79 -9.17
C ALA A 109 17.51 0.93 -10.23
N THR A 110 17.76 1.63 -11.32
CA THR A 110 17.89 1.11 -12.66
C THR A 110 18.91 -0.01 -12.59
N TYR A 111 18.66 -1.10 -13.32
CA TYR A 111 19.70 -2.07 -13.62
C TYR A 111 21.03 -1.35 -13.76
N GLY A 112 22.00 -1.73 -12.93
CA GLY A 112 23.32 -1.14 -12.93
C GLY A 112 23.86 -1.13 -14.35
N GLY A 113 23.92 0.07 -14.93
CA GLY A 113 24.58 0.37 -16.18
C GLY A 113 25.64 1.42 -15.90
N ARG A 114 26.73 1.00 -15.26
CA ARG A 114 28.00 1.73 -15.32
C ARG A 114 28.41 1.77 -16.80
N ALA A 115 28.53 2.98 -17.34
CA ALA A 115 29.44 3.30 -18.44
C ALA A 115 30.35 4.41 -17.94
#